data_AF-A0A3D4UUQ5-F1
#
_entry.id   AF-A0A3D4UUQ5-F1
#
_cell.length_a   1.000
_cell.length_b   1.000
_cell.length_c   1.000
_cell.angle_alpha   90.00
_cell.angle_beta   90.00
_cell.angle_gamma   90.00
#
_symmetry.space_group_name_H-M   'P 1'
#
loop_
_entity.id
_entity.type
_entity.pdbx_description
1 polymer ?
#
loop_
_entity_poly.entity_id
_entity_poly.type
_entity_poly.pdbx_seq_one_letter_code
_entity_poly.pdbx_strand_id
1 'polypeptide(L)'
;MSNLILNKDGSISKILSNLETIVSRLYPSQIRENTRLNRVFVSAQIESGANPTLNRGITPLEDRHIHLIQKEVEKVYEAPLRKEQVYVAIDTVASKMGFDPVKAWVSSLRWDRNRRLDDWLPRLMGLNDSHSHYLLYSQYGLRMMLSIVRNIYIGATP
;
A
#
# COMPACT_ATOMS: atom_id res chain seq x y z
N MET A 1 -1.91 -20.64 -8.20
CA MET A 1 -0.80 -19.99 -8.92
C MET A 1 -1.29 -19.70 -10.33
N SER A 2 -1.30 -18.45 -10.77
CA SER A 2 -1.77 -18.10 -12.13
C SER A 2 -0.71 -18.47 -13.16
N ASN A 3 -1.10 -19.27 -14.16
CA ASN A 3 -0.25 -19.61 -15.30
C ASN A 3 -0.15 -18.42 -16.26
N LEU A 4 1.04 -18.17 -16.81
CA LEU A 4 1.23 -17.15 -17.84
C LEU A 4 0.55 -17.61 -19.12
N ILE A 5 -0.16 -16.70 -19.78
CA ILE A 5 -0.79 -16.97 -21.07
C ILE A 5 0.29 -16.88 -22.16
N LEU A 6 0.47 -17.96 -22.91
CA LEU A 6 1.44 -18.04 -23.99
C LEU A 6 0.75 -17.83 -25.35
N ASN A 7 1.50 -17.25 -26.29
CA ASN A 7 1.13 -17.19 -27.69
C ASN A 7 1.33 -18.56 -28.36
N LYS A 8 0.82 -18.72 -29.58
CA LYS A 8 0.93 -19.98 -30.35
C LYS A 8 2.37 -20.42 -30.66
N ASP A 9 3.30 -19.46 -30.67
CA ASP A 9 4.73 -19.66 -30.86
C ASP A 9 5.48 -20.03 -29.56
N GLY A 10 4.77 -20.12 -28.43
CA GLY A 10 5.36 -20.37 -27.12
C GLY A 10 5.90 -19.13 -26.40
N SER A 11 5.89 -17.95 -27.03
CA SER A 11 6.30 -16.69 -26.40
C SER A 11 5.27 -16.22 -25.37
N ILE A 12 5.69 -15.45 -24.36
CA ILE A 12 4.78 -14.91 -23.35
C ILE A 12 3.92 -13.81 -23.99
N SER A 13 2.59 -13.96 -23.90
CA SER A 13 1.68 -12.97 -24.46
C SER A 13 1.76 -11.64 -23.71
N LYS A 14 1.88 -10.52 -24.43
CA LYS A 14 2.00 -9.16 -23.87
C LYS A 14 0.65 -8.58 -23.44
N ILE A 15 -0.10 -9.35 -22.66
CA ILE A 15 -1.38 -8.94 -22.10
C ILE A 15 -1.20 -8.41 -20.68
N LEU A 16 -2.14 -7.55 -20.24
CA LEU A 16 -2.07 -6.93 -18.92
C LEU A 16 -2.01 -7.96 -17.77
N SER A 17 -2.78 -9.05 -17.86
CA SER A 17 -2.79 -10.11 -16.83
C SER A 17 -1.42 -10.77 -16.62
N ASN A 18 -0.66 -10.99 -17.70
CA ASN A 18 0.70 -11.52 -17.60
C ASN A 18 1.66 -10.48 -17.03
N LEU A 19 1.53 -9.21 -17.44
CA LEU A 19 2.31 -8.11 -16.89
C LEU A 19 2.10 -7.98 -15.37
N GLU A 20 0.84 -7.97 -14.91
CA GLU A 20 0.51 -7.97 -13.48
C GLU A 20 1.14 -9.14 -12.73
N THR A 21 1.03 -10.34 -13.31
CA THR A 21 1.59 -11.56 -12.71
C THR A 21 3.11 -11.45 -12.58
N ILE A 22 3.80 -10.97 -13.62
CA ILE A 22 5.25 -10.80 -13.61
C ILE A 22 5.67 -9.72 -12.63
N VAL A 23 5.03 -8.54 -12.65
CA VAL A 23 5.32 -7.45 -11.71
C VAL A 23 5.12 -7.91 -10.26
N SER A 24 4.03 -8.62 -9.95
CA SER A 24 3.77 -9.15 -8.61
C SER A 24 4.79 -10.19 -8.14
N ARG A 25 5.38 -10.95 -9.08
CA ARG A 25 6.40 -11.97 -8.79
C ARG A 25 7.78 -11.35 -8.58
N LEU A 26 8.12 -10.35 -9.38
CA LEU A 26 9.40 -9.64 -9.27
C LEU A 26 9.45 -8.76 -8.02
N TYR A 27 8.32 -8.13 -7.66
CA TYR A 27 8.26 -7.13 -6.59
C TYR A 27 7.20 -7.48 -5.52
N PRO A 28 7.33 -8.64 -4.87
CA PRO A 28 6.31 -9.11 -3.92
C PRO A 28 6.20 -8.14 -2.74
N SER A 29 5.01 -7.55 -2.55
CA SER A 29 4.72 -6.59 -1.48
C SER A 29 5.55 -5.29 -1.49
N GLN A 30 6.35 -5.06 -2.53
CA GLN A 30 7.19 -3.85 -2.62
C GLN A 30 6.49 -2.69 -3.31
N ILE A 31 5.41 -2.95 -4.04
CA ILE A 31 4.57 -1.94 -4.69
C ILE A 31 3.21 -1.97 -4.01
N ARG A 32 2.78 -0.84 -3.45
CA ARG A 32 1.57 -0.76 -2.64
C ARG A 32 0.86 0.57 -2.83
N GLU A 33 -0.45 0.55 -2.83
CA GLU A 33 -1.25 1.76 -2.88
C GLU A 33 -1.44 2.35 -1.48
N ASN A 34 -1.19 3.65 -1.31
CA ASN A 34 -1.70 4.38 -0.17
C ASN A 34 -3.18 4.70 -0.41
N THR A 35 -4.06 3.90 0.19
CA THR A 35 -5.53 3.99 0.03
C THR A 35 -6.13 5.33 0.49
N ARG A 36 -5.36 6.17 1.19
CA ARG A 36 -5.80 7.51 1.61
C ARG A 36 -5.47 8.59 0.62
N LEU A 37 -4.33 8.45 -0.06
CA LEU A 37 -3.87 9.42 -1.06
C LEU A 37 -4.24 9.00 -2.47
N ASN A 38 -4.70 7.75 -2.67
CA ASN A 38 -4.90 7.14 -3.97
C ASN A 38 -3.64 7.27 -4.85
N ARG A 39 -2.49 6.97 -4.23
CA ARG A 39 -1.16 7.09 -4.83
C ARG A 39 -0.38 5.81 -4.59
N VAL A 40 0.37 5.38 -5.61
CA VAL A 40 1.25 4.21 -5.51
C VAL A 40 2.56 4.61 -4.84
N PHE A 41 3.01 3.75 -3.93
CA PHE A 41 4.28 3.86 -3.24
C PHE A 41 5.12 2.59 -3.49
N VAL A 42 6.43 2.77 -3.56
CA VAL A 42 7.42 1.72 -3.78
C VAL A 42 8.38 1.60 -2.61
N SER A 43 8.79 0.37 -2.30
CA SER A 43 9.79 0.10 -1.28
C SER A 43 11.16 0.64 -1.72
N ALA A 44 11.94 1.16 -0.78
CA ALA A 44 13.35 1.54 -0.99
C ALA A 44 14.22 0.39 -1.55
N GLN A 45 13.79 -0.86 -1.45
CA GLN A 45 14.48 -1.99 -2.11
C GLN A 45 14.48 -1.86 -3.64
N ILE A 46 13.41 -1.34 -4.24
CA ILE A 46 13.34 -1.06 -5.68
C ILE A 46 14.32 0.07 -6.04
N GLU A 47 14.53 1.03 -5.12
CA GLU A 47 15.51 2.11 -5.28
C GLU A 47 16.96 1.65 -5.07
N SER A 48 17.20 0.64 -4.23
CA SER A 48 18.54 0.25 -3.77
C SER A 48 19.46 -0.35 -4.84
N GLY A 49 18.95 -0.65 -6.05
CA GLY A 49 19.79 -0.87 -7.23
C GLY A 49 20.57 0.37 -7.68
N ALA A 50 20.20 1.57 -7.20
CA ALA A 50 20.84 2.84 -7.51
C ALA A 50 21.54 3.52 -6.32
N ASN A 51 21.16 3.25 -5.06
CA ASN A 51 21.89 3.79 -3.90
C ASN A 51 21.59 3.02 -2.57
N PRO A 52 22.51 2.21 -2.04
CA PRO A 52 22.29 1.37 -0.85
C PRO A 52 22.22 2.16 0.48
N THR A 53 22.39 3.48 0.46
CA THR A 53 22.33 4.34 1.65
C THR A 53 20.90 4.81 2.01
N LEU A 54 19.93 4.63 1.11
CA LEU A 54 18.51 4.94 1.34
C LEU A 54 17.79 3.80 2.08
N ASN A 55 18.34 3.37 3.21
CA ASN A 55 17.61 2.55 4.15
C ASN A 55 16.68 3.45 4.97
N ARG A 56 15.46 3.76 4.48
CA ARG A 56 14.28 4.14 5.29
C ARG A 56 13.07 4.49 4.41
N GLY A 57 12.18 3.51 4.21
CA GLY A 57 10.76 3.80 3.97
C GLY A 57 10.19 3.40 2.61
N ILE A 58 8.92 3.75 2.43
CA ILE A 58 8.16 3.60 1.20
C ILE A 58 8.08 4.99 0.57
N THR A 59 8.47 5.14 -0.70
CA THR A 59 8.51 6.43 -1.43
C THR A 59 7.42 6.48 -2.50
N PRO A 60 6.94 7.67 -2.91
CA PRO A 60 6.00 7.76 -4.02
C PRO A 60 6.57 7.15 -5.31
N LEU A 61 5.70 6.56 -6.13
CA LEU A 61 6.08 6.09 -7.45
C LEU A 61 6.51 7.29 -8.32
N GLU A 62 7.68 7.18 -8.94
CA GLU A 62 8.28 8.20 -9.81
C GLU A 62 8.65 7.56 -11.15
N ASP A 63 8.84 8.38 -12.18
CA ASP A 63 9.21 7.94 -13.53
C ASP A 63 10.46 7.04 -13.57
N ARG A 64 11.44 7.33 -12.71
CA ARG A 64 12.64 6.50 -12.58
C ARG A 64 12.31 5.07 -12.15
N HIS A 65 11.34 4.89 -11.26
CA HIS A 65 10.92 3.57 -10.76
C HIS A 65 10.24 2.78 -11.87
N ILE A 66 9.38 3.44 -12.65
CA ILE A 66 8.70 2.80 -13.78
C ILE A 66 9.70 2.37 -14.83
N HIS A 67 10.71 3.19 -15.13
CA HIS A 67 11.76 2.81 -16.06
C HIS A 67 12.55 1.58 -15.59
N LEU A 68 12.92 1.51 -14.31
CA LEU A 68 13.60 0.34 -13.73
C LEU A 68 12.72 -0.92 -13.82
N ILE A 69 11.45 -0.82 -13.42
CA ILE A 69 10.50 -1.93 -13.47
C ILE A 69 10.30 -2.38 -14.92
N GLN A 70 10.11 -1.43 -15.84
CA GLN A 70 9.96 -1.70 -17.27
C GLN A 70 11.17 -2.50 -17.79
N LYS A 71 12.39 -2.05 -17.49
CA LYS A 71 13.62 -2.73 -17.94
C LYS A 71 13.70 -4.18 -17.45
N GLU A 72 13.34 -4.43 -16.18
CA GLU A 72 13.36 -5.80 -15.64
C GLU A 72 12.25 -6.68 -16.24
N VAL A 73 11.06 -6.11 -16.48
CA VAL A 73 9.96 -6.84 -17.11
C VAL A 73 10.25 -7.12 -18.59
N GLU A 74 10.85 -6.19 -19.33
CA GLU A 74 11.27 -6.37 -20.73
C GLU A 74 12.28 -7.52 -20.89
N LYS A 75 13.17 -7.74 -19.92
CA LYS A 75 14.07 -8.91 -19.92
C LYS A 75 13.30 -10.23 -19.86
N VAL A 76 12.18 -10.28 -19.13
CA VAL A 76 11.34 -11.49 -19.02
C VAL A 76 10.56 -11.73 -20.32
N TYR A 77 10.13 -10.67 -20.99
CA TYR A 77 9.42 -10.77 -22.27
C TYR A 77 10.33 -10.89 -23.50
N GLU A 78 11.64 -10.68 -23.33
CA GLU A 78 12.64 -10.57 -24.40
C GLU A 78 12.23 -9.56 -25.50
N ALA A 79 11.46 -8.55 -25.12
CA ALA A 79 10.87 -7.63 -26.08
C ALA A 79 10.47 -6.30 -25.42
N PRO A 80 10.49 -5.18 -26.17
CA PRO A 80 10.13 -3.88 -25.64
C PRO A 80 8.65 -3.81 -25.25
N LEU A 81 8.37 -3.05 -24.20
CA LEU A 81 7.03 -2.78 -23.68
C LEU A 81 6.74 -1.28 -23.73
N ARG A 82 5.46 -0.93 -23.77
CA ARG A 82 5.05 0.47 -23.69
C ARG A 82 4.99 0.89 -22.22
N LYS A 83 5.46 2.10 -21.92
CA LYS A 83 5.48 2.66 -20.55
C LYS A 83 4.08 2.63 -19.93
N GLU A 84 3.05 2.93 -20.72
CA GLU A 84 1.64 2.97 -20.28
C GLU A 84 1.14 1.60 -19.80
N GLN A 85 1.57 0.51 -20.46
CA GLN A 85 1.18 -0.85 -20.06
C GLN A 85 1.80 -1.23 -18.71
N VAL A 86 3.05 -0.81 -18.48
CA VAL A 86 3.75 -1.03 -17.22
C VAL A 86 3.09 -0.21 -16.10
N TYR A 87 2.71 1.03 -16.37
CA TYR A 87 1.94 1.86 -15.44
C TYR A 87 0.65 1.18 -14.96
N VAL A 88 -0.19 0.74 -15.90
CA VAL A 88 -1.47 0.10 -15.57
C VAL A 88 -1.23 -1.19 -14.79
N ALA A 89 -0.21 -1.97 -15.14
CA ALA A 89 0.14 -3.18 -14.39
C ALA A 89 0.59 -2.87 -12.96
N ILE A 90 1.43 -1.84 -12.77
CA ILE A 90 1.88 -1.38 -11.46
C ILE A 90 0.69 -0.92 -10.61
N ASP A 91 -0.21 -0.11 -11.18
CA ASP A 91 -1.39 0.41 -10.48
C ASP A 91 -2.34 -0.72 -10.05
N THR A 92 -2.61 -1.67 -10.94
CA THR A 92 -3.44 -2.84 -10.62
C THR A 92 -2.80 -3.75 -9.56
N VAL A 93 -1.47 -3.91 -9.56
CA VAL A 93 -0.77 -4.66 -8.51
C VAL A 93 -0.78 -3.89 -7.19
N ALA A 94 -0.56 -2.57 -7.23
CA ALA A 94 -0.53 -1.71 -6.06
C ALA A 94 -1.87 -1.70 -5.32
N SER A 95 -2.98 -1.59 -6.07
CA SER A 95 -4.34 -1.54 -5.52
C SER A 95 -4.74 -2.84 -4.81
N LYS A 96 -4.26 -4.00 -5.30
CA LYS A 96 -4.41 -5.28 -4.59
C LYS A 96 -3.65 -5.34 -3.27
N MET A 97 -2.65 -4.47 -3.07
CA MET A 97 -1.76 -4.44 -1.90
C MET A 97 -1.86 -3.13 -1.10
N GLY A 98 -3.05 -2.51 -1.13
CA GLY A 98 -3.32 -1.25 -0.47
C GLY A 98 -3.00 -1.22 1.02
N PHE A 99 -2.57 -0.06 1.52
CA PHE A 99 -2.33 0.20 2.93
C PHE A 99 -2.95 1.51 3.39
N ASP A 100 -3.27 1.57 4.68
CA ASP A 100 -3.78 2.77 5.36
C ASP A 100 -2.78 3.14 6.45
N PRO A 101 -1.85 4.10 6.19
CA PRO A 101 -0.81 4.45 7.15
C PRO A 101 -1.39 5.02 8.43
N VAL A 102 -2.52 5.74 8.34
CA VAL A 102 -3.21 6.31 9.49
C VAL A 102 -3.80 5.20 10.35
N LYS A 103 -4.50 4.25 9.75
CA LYS A 103 -5.02 3.10 10.50
C LYS A 103 -3.90 2.32 11.18
N ALA A 104 -2.79 2.08 10.47
CA ALA A 104 -1.64 1.37 11.02
C ALA A 104 -1.03 2.12 12.22
N TRP A 105 -0.84 3.43 12.09
CA TRP A 105 -0.31 4.29 13.16
C TRP A 105 -1.26 4.36 14.36
N VAL A 106 -2.53 4.71 14.14
CA VAL A 106 -3.55 4.77 15.21
C VAL A 106 -3.65 3.43 15.95
N SER A 107 -3.61 2.31 15.23
CA SER A 107 -3.69 0.96 15.85
C SER A 107 -2.41 0.55 16.59
N SER A 108 -1.26 1.17 16.30
CA SER A 108 0.00 0.89 16.99
C SER A 108 0.16 1.69 18.29
N LEU A 109 -0.55 2.81 18.42
CA LEU A 109 -0.48 3.65 19.62
C LEU A 109 -0.87 2.86 20.89
N ARG A 110 -0.01 2.98 21.90
CA ARG A 110 -0.22 2.49 23.26
C ARG A 110 0.13 3.62 24.22
N TRP A 111 -0.69 3.80 25.24
CA TRP A 111 -0.43 4.71 26.35
C TRP A 111 -0.45 3.88 27.63
N ASP A 112 0.63 3.93 28.39
CA ASP A 112 0.82 3.12 29.60
C ASP A 112 0.61 1.62 29.34
N ARG A 113 1.17 1.12 28.22
CA ARG A 113 1.02 -0.25 27.70
C ARG A 113 -0.41 -0.65 27.27
N ASN A 114 -1.39 0.24 27.40
CA ASN A 114 -2.79 0.00 27.06
C ASN A 114 -3.21 0.70 25.76
N ARG A 115 -4.15 0.09 25.03
CA ARG A 115 -4.81 0.71 23.87
C ARG A 115 -5.85 1.74 24.34
N ARG A 116 -5.41 2.90 24.81
CA ARG A 116 -6.35 3.94 25.30
C ARG A 116 -7.36 4.42 24.25
N LEU A 117 -7.08 4.24 22.95
CA LEU A 117 -8.02 4.62 21.89
C LEU A 117 -9.32 3.81 21.89
N ASP A 118 -9.32 2.63 22.51
CA ASP A 118 -10.54 1.83 22.65
C ASP A 118 -11.41 2.38 23.80
N ASP A 119 -10.83 3.00 24.83
CA ASP A 119 -11.55 3.37 26.05
C ASP A 119 -11.70 4.87 26.30
N TRP A 120 -11.04 5.73 25.52
CA TRP A 120 -10.95 7.16 25.85
C TRP A 120 -12.32 7.85 25.90
N LEU A 121 -13.22 7.54 24.95
CA LEU A 121 -14.55 8.15 24.90
C LEU A 121 -15.46 7.62 26.01
N PRO A 122 -15.56 6.30 26.26
CA PRO A 122 -16.24 5.78 27.45
C PRO A 122 -15.75 6.42 28.76
N ARG A 123 -14.42 6.53 28.94
CA ARG A 123 -13.83 7.16 30.14
C ARG A 123 -14.20 8.64 30.26
N LEU A 124 -14.15 9.38 29.16
CA LEU A 124 -14.55 10.79 29.11
C LEU A 124 -16.02 10.96 29.51
N MET A 125 -16.87 10.00 29.14
CA MET A 125 -18.30 9.97 29.49
C MET A 125 -18.59 9.39 30.88
N GLY A 126 -17.57 8.97 31.65
CA GLY A 126 -17.76 8.34 32.95
C GLY A 126 -18.38 6.95 32.88
N LEU A 127 -18.31 6.26 31.74
CA LEU A 127 -18.85 4.92 31.55
C LEU A 127 -17.85 3.86 32.01
N ASN A 128 -18.35 2.85 32.72
CA ASN A 128 -17.61 1.62 33.01
C ASN A 128 -17.88 0.55 31.94
N ASP A 129 -17.03 -0.47 31.91
CA ASP A 129 -17.11 -1.62 31.01
C ASP A 129 -18.43 -2.40 31.11
N SER A 130 -19.11 -2.31 32.25
CA SER A 130 -20.40 -2.94 32.52
C SER A 130 -21.59 -2.17 31.94
N HIS A 131 -21.38 -0.95 31.44
CA HIS A 131 -22.43 -0.13 30.87
C HIS A 131 -22.90 -0.71 29.52
N SER A 132 -24.22 -0.80 29.31
CA SER A 132 -24.84 -1.41 28.11
C SER A 132 -24.35 -0.85 26.78
N HIS A 133 -23.94 0.42 26.76
CA HIS A 133 -23.44 1.12 25.58
C HIS A 133 -21.91 1.28 25.53
N TYR A 134 -21.13 0.69 26.43
CA TYR A 134 -19.67 0.88 26.49
C TYR A 134 -18.99 0.60 25.14
N LEU A 135 -19.27 -0.57 24.55
CA LEU A 135 -18.68 -0.97 23.26
C LEU A 135 -19.07 -0.03 22.12
N LEU A 136 -20.29 0.49 22.14
CA LEU A 136 -20.75 1.44 21.12
C LEU A 136 -19.92 2.73 21.18
N TYR A 137 -19.77 3.32 22.37
CA TYR A 137 -18.98 4.54 22.55
C TYR A 137 -17.49 4.32 22.30
N SER A 138 -16.94 3.16 22.68
CA SER A 138 -15.59 2.74 22.33
C SER A 138 -15.35 2.79 20.81
N GLN A 139 -16.24 2.16 20.04
CA GLN A 139 -16.15 2.13 18.58
C GLN A 139 -16.34 3.52 17.94
N TYR A 140 -17.25 4.34 18.46
CA TYR A 140 -17.42 5.72 18.00
C TYR A 140 -16.15 6.55 18.25
N GLY A 141 -15.57 6.46 19.43
CA GLY A 141 -14.35 7.18 19.78
C GLY A 141 -13.19 6.80 18.86
N LEU A 142 -12.99 5.51 18.60
CA LEU A 142 -11.97 5.03 17.67
C LEU A 142 -12.20 5.54 16.24
N ARG A 143 -13.44 5.43 15.73
CA ARG A 143 -13.79 5.89 14.38
C ARG A 143 -13.62 7.40 14.24
N MET A 144 -14.02 8.18 15.24
CA MET A 144 -13.86 9.62 15.24
C MET A 144 -12.38 10.02 15.19
N MET A 145 -11.54 9.41 16.03
CA MET A 145 -10.10 9.67 16.02
C MET A 145 -9.47 9.29 14.68
N LEU A 146 -9.81 8.12 14.14
CA LEU A 146 -9.36 7.71 12.80
C LEU A 146 -9.74 8.73 11.73
N SER A 147 -10.98 9.24 11.75
CA SER A 147 -11.45 10.24 10.78
C SER A 147 -10.69 11.57 10.90
N ILE A 148 -10.51 12.07 12.13
CA ILE A 148 -9.77 13.32 12.36
C ILE A 148 -8.32 13.20 11.85
N VAL A 149 -7.61 12.14 12.26
CA VAL A 149 -6.22 11.94 11.87
C VAL A 149 -6.09 11.72 10.37
N ARG A 150 -7.04 11.03 9.72
CA ARG A 150 -7.06 10.87 8.26
C ARG A 150 -7.17 12.21 7.54
N ASN A 151 -8.06 13.09 7.99
CA ASN A 151 -8.22 14.41 7.39
C ASN A 151 -6.96 15.25 7.54
N ILE A 152 -6.32 15.22 8.72
CA ILE A 152 -5.04 15.89 8.96
C ILE A 152 -3.97 15.32 8.03
N TYR A 153 -3.86 13.99 7.93
CA TYR A 153 -2.87 13.33 7.09
C TYR A 153 -3.00 13.69 5.61
N ILE A 154 -4.23 13.72 5.09
CA ILE A 154 -4.51 14.14 3.71
C ILE A 154 -4.13 15.61 3.51
N GLY A 155 -4.52 16.50 4.43
CA GLY A 155 -4.22 17.93 4.32
C GLY A 155 -2.73 18.28 4.50
N ALA A 156 -1.98 17.47 5.23
CA ALA A 156 -0.56 17.67 5.48
C ALA A 156 0.36 17.05 4.41
N THR A 157 -0.18 16.17 3.56
CA THR A 157 0.62 15.49 2.52
C THR A 157 0.34 16.11 1.15
N PRO A 158 1.32 16.81 0.54
CA PRO A 158 1.18 17.42 -0.79
C PRO A 158 1.03 16.37 -1.91
#